data_AF-A0ABD6IZ71-F1
#
_entry.id   AF-A0ABD6IZ71-F1
#
_cell.length_a   1.000
_cell.length_b   1.000
_cell.length_c   1.000
_cell.angle_alpha   90.00
_cell.angle_beta   90.00
_cell.angle_gamma   90.00
#
_symmetry.space_group_name_H-M   'P 1'
#
loop_
_entity.id
_entity.type
_entity.pdbx_description
1 polymer ?
#
loop_
_entity_poly.entity_id
_entity_poly.type
_entity_poly.pdbx_seq_one_letter_code
_entity_poly.pdbx_strand_id
1 'polypeptide(L)'
;MNKTRATLVLAATALTPVLLLAGPSFAAAPAVPHTSAVAGSDEDNAVAIARILADPAAGKAVRREANKALDGTPADRAAFLATGYAKAQDEDNAFAIVRLLADPASGKAVKREANKALDGSPADRAAFLKSGLRLAQAEDDRVATARILARPGISKALRAAAEKAMDGTPEELRYFITVGQYQV
;
A
#
# COMPACT_ATOMS: atom_id res chain seq x y z
N MET A 1 30.38 18.23 -40.12
CA MET A 1 30.01 17.75 -41.47
C MET A 1 28.62 18.29 -41.78
N ASN A 2 28.58 19.34 -42.60
CA ASN A 2 27.37 20.07 -42.99
C ASN A 2 26.77 19.45 -44.26
N LYS A 3 25.44 19.32 -44.30
CA LYS A 3 24.57 19.35 -45.51
C LYS A 3 23.22 19.91 -45.01
N THR A 4 22.70 21.13 -45.23
CA THR A 4 22.46 21.96 -46.45
C THR A 4 21.97 21.11 -47.62
N ARG A 5 20.81 21.30 -48.28
CA ARG A 5 19.77 22.34 -48.49
C ARG A 5 18.47 21.55 -48.89
N ALA A 6 17.24 22.06 -48.85
CA ALA A 6 16.71 22.97 -49.87
C ALA A 6 15.28 23.45 -49.54
N THR A 7 15.09 24.75 -49.68
CA THR A 7 13.82 25.47 -49.84
C THR A 7 13.26 25.27 -51.27
N LEU A 8 11.94 25.12 -51.40
CA LEU A 8 11.21 25.51 -52.59
C LEU A 8 9.88 26.17 -52.18
N VAL A 9 9.74 27.44 -52.56
CA VAL A 9 8.49 28.21 -52.52
C VAL A 9 7.86 28.12 -53.91
N LEU A 10 6.56 27.85 -53.98
CA LEU A 10 5.75 28.24 -55.13
C LEU A 10 4.38 28.71 -54.64
N ALA A 11 4.08 29.98 -54.90
CA ALA A 11 2.77 30.58 -54.73
C ALA A 11 1.93 30.35 -55.99
N ALA A 12 0.65 30.04 -55.83
CA ALA A 12 -0.37 30.28 -56.87
C ALA A 12 -1.75 30.41 -56.22
N THR A 13 -2.34 31.58 -56.43
CA THR A 13 -3.70 31.99 -56.12
C THR A 13 -4.74 31.21 -56.92
N ALA A 14 -5.86 30.81 -56.31
CA ALA A 14 -7.09 30.54 -57.04
C ALA A 14 -8.33 30.81 -56.17
N LEU A 15 -9.29 31.47 -56.81
CA LEU A 15 -10.62 31.90 -56.40
C LEU A 15 -11.45 30.87 -55.61
N THR A 16 -12.25 31.41 -54.69
CA THR A 16 -13.42 30.82 -54.03
C THR A 16 -14.42 30.18 -54.99
N PRO A 17 -15.14 29.15 -54.50
CA PRO A 17 -16.60 29.25 -54.45
C PRO A 17 -17.12 29.08 -53.02
N VAL A 18 -18.04 29.98 -52.66
CA VAL A 18 -18.91 29.88 -51.49
C VAL A 18 -19.85 28.69 -51.70
N LEU A 19 -19.70 27.63 -50.91
CA LEU A 19 -20.73 26.62 -50.73
C LEU A 19 -21.46 26.89 -49.41
N LEU A 20 -22.63 27.53 -49.53
CA LEU A 20 -23.65 27.60 -48.49
C LEU A 20 -24.25 26.20 -48.32
N LEU A 21 -23.63 25.37 -47.48
CA LEU A 21 -24.24 24.12 -47.02
C LEU A 21 -25.14 24.44 -45.83
N ALA A 22 -26.44 24.60 -46.09
CA ALA A 22 -27.48 24.57 -45.06
C ALA A 22 -27.56 23.14 -44.49
N GLY A 23 -26.66 22.83 -43.56
CA GLY A 23 -26.76 21.64 -42.71
C GLY A 23 -27.75 21.88 -41.56
N PRO A 24 -28.45 20.84 -41.08
CA PRO A 24 -29.38 20.98 -39.96
C PRO A 24 -28.64 21.54 -38.75
N SER A 25 -29.18 22.60 -38.16
CA SER A 25 -28.79 23.09 -36.84
C SER A 25 -28.99 21.95 -35.84
N PHE A 26 -27.93 21.27 -35.45
CA PHE A 26 -27.92 20.52 -34.21
C PHE A 26 -28.03 21.55 -33.10
N ALA A 27 -29.21 21.61 -32.47
CA ALA A 27 -29.35 22.28 -31.19
C ALA A 27 -28.23 21.74 -30.29
N ALA A 28 -27.30 22.62 -29.90
CA ALA A 28 -26.36 22.33 -28.84
C ALA A 28 -27.21 22.10 -27.57
N ALA A 29 -27.59 20.85 -27.36
CA ALA A 29 -28.05 20.41 -26.06
C ALA A 29 -26.95 20.80 -25.07
N PRO A 30 -27.31 21.38 -23.91
CA PRO A 30 -26.31 21.59 -22.87
C PRO A 30 -25.63 20.25 -22.63
N ALA A 31 -24.29 20.24 -22.70
CA ALA A 31 -23.50 19.10 -22.29
C ALA A 31 -23.89 18.80 -20.84
N VAL A 32 -24.81 17.87 -20.66
CA VAL A 32 -25.02 17.23 -19.37
C VAL A 32 -23.67 16.65 -19.00
N PRO A 33 -23.08 17.06 -17.87
CA PRO A 33 -21.83 16.46 -17.44
C PRO A 33 -22.06 14.96 -17.38
N HIS A 34 -21.22 14.20 -18.08
CA HIS A 34 -21.17 12.76 -17.91
C HIS A 34 -20.81 12.52 -16.44
N THR A 35 -21.81 12.21 -15.63
CA THR A 35 -21.66 11.65 -14.29
C THR A 35 -21.07 10.25 -14.46
N SER A 36 -19.79 10.20 -14.78
CA SER A 36 -19.05 8.95 -14.85
C SER A 36 -18.65 8.55 -13.44
N ALA A 37 -19.16 7.38 -13.05
CA ALA A 37 -18.63 6.46 -12.04
C ALA A 37 -18.88 6.82 -10.56
N VAL A 38 -20.03 6.36 -10.07
CA VAL A 38 -20.34 5.84 -8.72
C VAL A 38 -19.31 6.16 -7.62
N ALA A 39 -19.30 7.40 -7.16
CA ALA A 39 -19.06 7.73 -5.77
C ALA A 39 -20.42 8.17 -5.22
N GLY A 40 -20.67 8.07 -3.91
CA GLY A 40 -21.92 8.56 -3.35
C GLY A 40 -22.11 10.06 -3.63
N SER A 41 -23.19 10.65 -3.09
CA SER A 41 -23.27 12.11 -3.04
C SER A 41 -21.97 12.69 -2.47
N ASP A 42 -21.69 13.96 -2.77
CA ASP A 42 -20.50 14.60 -2.20
C ASP A 42 -20.46 14.50 -0.66
N GLU A 43 -21.62 14.65 -0.03
CA GLU A 43 -21.84 14.38 1.39
C GLU A 43 -21.44 12.95 1.79
N ASP A 44 -21.86 11.92 1.04
CA ASP A 44 -21.47 10.53 1.33
C ASP A 44 -19.96 10.32 1.24
N ASN A 45 -19.31 10.98 0.28
CA ASN A 45 -17.86 10.92 0.12
C ASN A 45 -17.15 11.60 1.30
N ALA A 46 -17.62 12.76 1.74
CA ALA A 46 -17.10 13.43 2.93
C ALA A 46 -17.26 12.56 4.19
N VAL A 47 -18.42 11.92 4.36
CA VAL A 47 -18.68 10.98 5.47
C VAL A 47 -17.76 9.75 5.39
N ALA A 48 -17.54 9.18 4.20
CA ALA A 48 -16.63 8.05 4.02
C ALA A 48 -15.19 8.42 4.41
N ILE A 49 -14.71 9.60 4.02
CA ILE A 49 -13.37 10.08 4.39
C ILE A 49 -13.28 10.34 5.90
N ALA A 50 -14.32 10.91 6.51
CA ALA A 50 -14.37 11.10 7.96
C ALA A 50 -14.29 9.77 8.73
N ARG A 51 -14.92 8.70 8.23
CA ARG A 51 -14.81 7.35 8.81
C ARG A 51 -13.39 6.80 8.70
N ILE A 52 -12.71 7.00 7.56
CA ILE A 52 -11.30 6.62 7.40
C ILE A 52 -10.43 7.36 8.43
N LEU A 53 -10.65 8.65 8.64
CA LEU A 53 -9.90 9.45 9.63
C LEU A 53 -10.16 9.04 11.08
N ALA A 54 -11.36 8.52 11.37
CA ALA A 54 -11.74 8.03 12.68
C ALA A 54 -11.14 6.65 13.00
N ASP A 55 -10.67 5.90 12.01
CA ASP A 55 -9.97 4.64 12.24
C ASP A 55 -8.64 4.92 12.98
N PRO A 56 -8.42 4.34 14.17
CA PRO A 56 -7.13 4.48 14.87
C PRO A 56 -5.96 3.87 14.08
N ALA A 57 -6.22 2.93 13.17
CA ALA A 57 -5.21 2.35 12.29
C ALA A 57 -4.81 3.27 11.12
N ALA A 58 -5.53 4.38 10.89
CA ALA A 58 -5.18 5.32 9.83
C ALA A 58 -3.82 5.97 10.09
N GLY A 59 -2.87 5.68 9.20
CA GLY A 59 -1.50 6.15 9.26
C GLY A 59 -1.34 7.61 8.86
N LYS A 60 -0.09 8.08 8.85
CA LYS A 60 0.24 9.50 8.65
C LYS A 60 -0.05 9.94 7.22
N ALA A 61 0.23 9.09 6.24
CA ALA A 61 -0.03 9.38 4.84
C ALA A 61 -1.53 9.39 4.57
N VAL A 62 -2.28 8.40 5.06
CA VAL A 62 -3.75 8.36 4.94
C VAL A 62 -4.37 9.61 5.54
N ARG A 63 -4.00 10.01 6.77
CA ARG A 63 -4.54 11.22 7.40
C ARG A 63 -4.23 12.49 6.60
N ARG A 64 -3.01 12.60 6.08
CA ARG A 64 -2.56 13.76 5.28
C ARG A 64 -3.38 13.90 4.00
N GLU A 65 -3.50 12.82 3.21
CA GLU A 65 -4.21 12.86 1.94
C GLU A 65 -5.73 12.94 2.12
N ALA A 66 -6.28 12.33 3.18
CA ALA A 66 -7.69 12.44 3.53
C ALA A 66 -8.09 13.88 3.88
N ASN A 67 -7.32 14.55 4.76
CA ASN A 67 -7.59 15.96 5.09
C ASN A 67 -7.46 16.87 3.88
N LYS A 68 -6.44 16.66 3.04
CA LYS A 68 -6.28 17.40 1.78
C LYS A 68 -7.50 17.24 0.86
N ALA A 69 -8.08 16.04 0.79
CA ALA A 69 -9.28 15.80 0.00
C ALA A 69 -10.54 16.48 0.60
N LEU A 70 -10.66 16.49 1.93
CA LEU A 70 -11.75 17.19 2.63
C LEU A 70 -11.68 18.71 2.46
N ASP A 71 -10.48 19.29 2.50
CA ASP A 71 -10.23 20.72 2.29
C ASP A 71 -10.39 21.15 0.81
N GLY A 72 -10.53 20.17 -0.10
CA GLY A 72 -10.65 20.37 -1.55
C GLY A 72 -12.08 20.38 -2.07
N THR A 73 -12.18 20.08 -3.37
CA THR A 73 -13.44 20.03 -4.12
C THR A 73 -14.14 18.67 -3.99
N PRO A 74 -15.43 18.56 -4.38
CA PRO A 74 -16.08 17.26 -4.51
C PRO A 74 -15.32 16.24 -5.37
N ALA A 75 -14.66 16.73 -6.43
CA ALA A 75 -13.83 15.90 -7.29
C ALA A 75 -12.59 15.36 -6.56
N ASP A 76 -11.99 16.15 -5.65
CA ASP A 76 -10.84 15.70 -4.85
C ASP A 76 -11.23 14.60 -3.86
N ARG A 77 -12.41 14.70 -3.24
CA ARG A 77 -12.97 13.65 -2.36
C ARG A 77 -13.21 12.35 -3.13
N ALA A 78 -13.85 12.45 -4.29
CA ALA A 78 -14.07 11.28 -5.14
C ALA A 78 -12.74 10.66 -5.61
N ALA A 79 -11.76 11.47 -6.03
CA ALA A 79 -10.45 11.00 -6.47
C ALA A 79 -9.65 10.31 -5.35
N PHE A 80 -9.72 10.84 -4.13
CA PHE A 80 -9.12 10.21 -2.96
C PHE A 80 -9.73 8.83 -2.69
N LEU A 81 -11.06 8.72 -2.65
CA LEU A 81 -11.72 7.43 -2.42
C LEU A 81 -11.47 6.44 -3.55
N ALA A 82 -11.39 6.90 -4.79
CA ALA A 82 -11.16 6.04 -5.95
C ALA A 82 -9.73 5.48 -6.00
N THR A 83 -8.70 6.29 -5.70
CA THR A 83 -7.29 5.86 -5.84
C THR A 83 -6.34 6.42 -4.79
N GLY A 84 -6.60 7.61 -4.26
CA GLY A 84 -5.70 8.27 -3.30
C GLY A 84 -5.55 7.50 -1.99
N TYR A 85 -6.63 6.91 -1.48
CA TYR A 85 -6.64 6.14 -0.25
C TYR A 85 -5.72 4.93 -0.34
N ALA A 86 -5.81 4.14 -1.42
CA ALA A 86 -4.95 2.97 -1.61
C ALA A 86 -3.46 3.34 -1.71
N LYS A 87 -3.13 4.45 -2.37
CA LYS A 87 -1.75 4.95 -2.46
C LYS A 87 -1.21 5.41 -1.10
N ALA A 88 -2.02 6.14 -0.35
CA ALA A 88 -1.65 6.61 0.98
C ALA A 88 -1.48 5.45 1.97
N GLN A 89 -2.37 4.46 1.92
CA GLN A 89 -2.26 3.24 2.72
C GLN A 89 -0.99 2.46 2.40
N ASP A 90 -0.61 2.41 1.13
CA ASP A 90 0.62 1.75 0.69
C ASP A 90 1.89 2.49 1.17
N GLU A 91 1.89 3.82 1.16
CA GLU A 91 2.96 4.64 1.75
C GLU A 91 3.12 4.32 3.24
N ASP A 92 2.01 4.29 3.98
CA ASP A 92 2.01 3.93 5.40
C ASP A 92 2.51 2.49 5.64
N ASN A 93 2.09 1.54 4.80
CA ASN A 93 2.55 0.14 4.87
C ASN A 93 4.06 0.02 4.61
N ALA A 94 4.57 0.67 3.55
CA ALA A 94 5.99 0.65 3.23
C ALA A 94 6.81 1.24 4.39
N PHE A 95 6.35 2.35 4.96
CA PHE A 95 7.00 2.96 6.11
C PHE A 95 6.98 2.04 7.35
N ALA A 96 5.87 1.36 7.63
CA ALA A 96 5.80 0.38 8.72
C ALA A 96 6.84 -0.75 8.56
N ILE A 97 7.02 -1.26 7.33
CA ILE A 97 8.02 -2.29 7.04
C ILE A 97 9.45 -1.74 7.17
N VAL A 98 9.72 -0.52 6.72
CA VAL A 98 11.04 0.12 6.89
C VAL A 98 11.37 0.30 8.37
N ARG A 99 10.40 0.72 9.20
CA ARG A 99 10.60 0.82 10.66
C ARG A 99 10.91 -0.54 11.28
N LEU A 100 10.22 -1.58 10.84
CA LEU A 100 10.49 -2.94 11.28
C LEU A 100 11.92 -3.37 10.91
N LEU A 101 12.40 -3.05 9.70
CA LEU A 101 13.78 -3.33 9.29
C LEU A 101 14.83 -2.55 10.10
N ALA A 102 14.50 -1.33 10.52
CA ALA A 102 15.35 -0.49 11.36
C ALA A 102 15.41 -0.98 12.83
N ASP A 103 14.46 -1.80 13.28
CA ASP A 103 14.48 -2.38 14.62
C ASP A 103 15.62 -3.41 14.73
N PRO A 104 16.60 -3.19 15.64
CA PRO A 104 17.67 -4.15 15.85
C PRO A 104 17.17 -5.52 16.34
N ALA A 105 16.00 -5.59 16.98
CA ALA A 105 15.38 -6.83 17.45
C ALA A 105 14.77 -7.66 16.31
N SER A 106 14.65 -7.12 15.09
CA SER A 106 14.14 -7.87 13.94
C SER A 106 15.10 -9.00 13.55
N GLY A 107 14.56 -10.23 13.61
CA GLY A 107 15.28 -11.45 13.28
C GLY A 107 15.55 -11.63 11.78
N LYS A 108 16.24 -12.72 11.42
CA LYS A 108 16.75 -12.95 10.07
C LYS A 108 15.61 -13.26 9.10
N ALA A 109 14.64 -14.06 9.52
CA ALA A 109 13.48 -14.39 8.70
C ALA A 109 12.59 -13.14 8.51
N VAL A 110 12.33 -12.39 9.59
CA VAL A 110 11.59 -11.12 9.51
C VAL A 110 12.23 -10.16 8.52
N LYS A 111 13.56 -9.94 8.61
CA LYS A 111 14.28 -9.06 7.67
C LYS A 111 14.20 -9.54 6.23
N ARG A 112 14.32 -10.86 6.00
CA ARG A 112 14.24 -11.45 4.66
C ARG A 112 12.87 -11.24 4.03
N GLU A 113 11.80 -11.58 4.73
CA GLU A 113 10.44 -11.45 4.21
C GLU A 113 9.98 -9.98 4.10
N ALA A 114 10.44 -9.11 5.00
CA ALA A 114 10.20 -7.68 4.92
C ALA A 114 10.81 -7.06 3.65
N ASN A 115 12.08 -7.38 3.33
CA ASN A 115 12.71 -6.90 2.09
C ASN A 115 11.98 -7.42 0.85
N LYS A 116 11.62 -8.71 0.84
CA LYS A 116 10.82 -9.30 -0.25
C LYS A 116 9.49 -8.57 -0.46
N ALA A 117 8.82 -8.17 0.62
CA ALA A 117 7.58 -7.40 0.54
C ALA A 117 7.79 -5.97 0.00
N LEU A 118 8.90 -5.32 0.37
CA LEU A 118 9.26 -3.99 -0.17
C LEU A 118 9.60 -4.04 -1.65
N ASP A 119 10.29 -5.09 -2.10
CA ASP A 119 10.64 -5.31 -3.51
C ASP A 119 9.41 -5.69 -4.38
N GLY A 120 8.28 -6.01 -3.73
CA GLY A 120 7.03 -6.42 -4.36
C GLY A 120 6.02 -5.30 -4.57
N SER A 121 4.78 -5.73 -4.79
CA SER A 121 3.62 -4.86 -5.01
C SER A 121 3.06 -4.30 -3.68
N PRO A 122 2.16 -3.30 -3.74
CA PRO A 122 1.38 -2.87 -2.57
C PRO A 122 0.64 -4.02 -1.87
N ALA A 123 0.17 -5.00 -2.63
CA ALA A 123 -0.50 -6.18 -2.09
C ALA A 123 0.46 -7.07 -1.29
N ASP A 124 1.72 -7.18 -1.71
CA ASP A 124 2.74 -7.95 -0.99
C ASP A 124 3.09 -7.30 0.35
N ARG A 125 3.21 -5.96 0.38
CA ARG A 125 3.40 -5.20 1.63
C ARG A 125 2.24 -5.40 2.59
N ALA A 126 1.01 -5.28 2.09
CA ALA A 126 -0.18 -5.50 2.90
C ALA A 126 -0.28 -6.95 3.42
N ALA A 127 0.02 -7.95 2.58
CA ALA A 127 0.01 -9.35 2.95
C ALA A 127 1.08 -9.68 4.00
N PHE A 128 2.28 -9.12 3.86
CA PHE A 128 3.34 -9.26 4.85
C PHE A 128 2.90 -8.70 6.20
N LEU A 129 2.38 -7.47 6.26
CA LEU A 129 1.93 -6.88 7.51
C LEU A 129 0.73 -7.63 8.13
N LYS A 130 -0.17 -8.16 7.30
CA LYS A 130 -1.36 -8.88 7.77
C LYS A 130 -1.05 -10.26 8.37
N SER A 131 -0.14 -11.01 7.76
CA SER A 131 0.14 -12.39 8.19
C SER A 131 1.59 -12.82 8.03
N GLY A 132 2.31 -12.32 7.03
CA GLY A 132 3.70 -12.70 6.76
C GLY A 132 4.66 -12.39 7.92
N LEU A 133 4.49 -11.26 8.60
CA LEU A 133 5.29 -10.85 9.74
C LEU A 133 5.22 -11.89 10.87
N ARG A 134 4.00 -12.34 11.20
CA ARG A 134 3.76 -13.34 12.25
C ARG A 134 4.44 -14.67 11.92
N LEU A 135 4.39 -15.10 10.65
CA LEU A 135 5.04 -16.34 10.21
C LEU A 135 6.56 -16.23 10.22
N ALA A 136 7.10 -15.09 9.77
CA ALA A 136 8.54 -14.84 9.79
C ALA A 136 9.09 -14.76 11.23
N GLN A 137 8.33 -14.15 12.15
CA GLN A 137 8.67 -14.17 13.58
C GLN A 137 8.66 -15.59 14.15
N ALA A 138 7.68 -16.42 13.77
CA ALA A 138 7.64 -17.81 14.19
C ALA A 138 8.86 -18.60 13.70
N GLU A 139 9.34 -18.37 12.47
CA GLU A 139 10.59 -18.97 11.99
C GLU A 139 11.79 -18.55 12.84
N ASP A 140 11.94 -17.26 13.12
CA ASP A 140 13.01 -16.75 13.98
C ASP A 140 12.93 -17.33 15.40
N ASP A 141 11.72 -17.45 15.98
CA ASP A 141 11.49 -18.02 17.31
C ASP A 141 11.77 -19.54 17.33
N ARG A 142 11.50 -20.26 16.22
CA ARG A 142 11.86 -21.69 16.09
C ARG A 142 13.38 -21.83 16.11
N VAL A 143 14.10 -21.00 15.35
CA VAL A 143 15.56 -21.04 15.36
C VAL A 143 16.11 -20.70 16.75
N ALA A 144 15.53 -19.72 17.45
CA ALA A 144 15.92 -19.39 18.82
C ALA A 144 15.69 -20.57 19.80
N THR A 145 14.53 -21.22 19.72
CA THR A 145 14.21 -22.38 20.57
C THR A 145 15.09 -23.59 20.25
N ALA A 146 15.44 -23.82 18.98
CA ALA A 146 16.39 -24.86 18.60
C ALA A 146 17.79 -24.63 19.20
N ARG A 147 18.25 -23.36 19.23
CA ARG A 147 19.50 -23.02 19.92
C ARG A 147 19.43 -23.28 21.41
N ILE A 148 18.27 -23.04 22.05
CA ILE A 148 18.06 -23.37 23.46
C ILE A 148 18.23 -24.88 23.68
N LEU A 149 17.56 -25.71 22.88
CA LEU A 149 17.63 -27.17 22.96
C LEU A 149 19.05 -27.73 22.78
N ALA A 150 19.86 -27.06 21.95
CA ALA A 150 21.26 -27.42 21.72
C ALA A 150 22.23 -26.99 22.85
N ARG A 151 21.77 -26.23 23.86
CA ARG A 151 22.65 -25.79 24.96
C ARG A 151 23.09 -26.98 25.81
N PRO A 152 24.41 -27.11 26.08
CA PRO A 152 24.89 -28.12 27.02
C PRO A 152 24.33 -27.84 28.42
N GLY A 153 23.93 -28.89 29.14
CA GLY A 153 23.43 -28.78 30.52
C GLY A 153 22.03 -28.18 30.70
N ILE A 154 21.26 -27.97 29.62
CA ILE A 154 19.85 -27.53 29.72
C ILE A 154 19.02 -28.50 30.60
N SER A 155 18.26 -27.93 31.54
CA SER A 155 17.43 -28.70 32.47
C SER A 155 16.38 -29.55 31.74
N LYS A 156 15.94 -30.64 32.37
CA LYS A 156 14.88 -31.50 31.81
C LYS A 156 13.58 -30.73 31.63
N ALA A 157 13.22 -29.87 32.59
CA ALA A 157 12.02 -29.04 32.54
C ALA A 157 12.06 -28.05 31.37
N LEU A 158 13.17 -27.32 31.21
CA LEU A 158 13.33 -26.35 30.12
C LEU A 158 13.39 -27.03 28.75
N ARG A 159 13.98 -28.22 28.65
CA ARG A 159 13.93 -29.02 27.42
C ARG A 159 12.51 -29.43 27.05
N ALA A 160 11.75 -29.99 27.98
CA ALA A 160 10.36 -30.40 27.73
C ALA A 160 9.47 -29.20 27.35
N ALA A 161 9.67 -28.04 27.96
CA ALA A 161 8.95 -26.81 27.61
C ALA A 161 9.31 -26.32 26.20
N ALA A 162 10.59 -26.37 25.82
CA ALA A 162 11.05 -26.00 24.48
C ALA A 162 10.52 -26.94 23.38
N GLU A 163 10.50 -28.26 23.63
CA GLU A 163 9.92 -29.26 22.73
C GLU A 163 8.41 -29.02 22.55
N LYS A 164 7.68 -28.79 23.64
CA LYS A 164 6.26 -28.45 23.57
C LYS A 164 6.01 -27.19 22.74
N ALA A 165 6.83 -26.15 22.91
CA ALA A 165 6.70 -24.91 22.16
C ALA A 165 6.95 -25.09 20.65
N MET A 166 7.87 -25.99 20.27
CA MET A 166 8.17 -26.33 18.87
C MET A 166 7.00 -26.96 18.12
N ASP A 167 6.22 -27.77 18.82
CA ASP A 167 5.04 -28.46 18.29
C ASP A 167 3.77 -27.60 18.35
N GLY A 168 3.85 -26.44 19.02
CA GLY A 168 2.74 -25.52 19.24
C GLY A 168 2.52 -24.50 18.13
N THR A 169 1.61 -23.56 18.39
CA THR A 169 1.32 -22.43 17.51
C THR A 169 2.44 -21.38 17.54
N PRO A 170 2.53 -20.48 16.53
CA PRO A 170 3.41 -19.32 16.59
C PRO A 170 3.31 -18.52 17.89
N GLU A 171 2.10 -18.39 18.44
CA GLU A 171 1.84 -17.66 19.67
C GLU A 171 2.40 -18.39 20.90
N GLU A 172 2.27 -19.72 20.96
CA GLU A 172 2.85 -20.54 22.03
C GLU A 172 4.38 -20.53 21.97
N LEU A 173 4.94 -20.59 20.77
CA LEU A 173 6.38 -20.50 20.54
C LEU A 173 6.92 -19.13 20.93
N ARG A 174 6.21 -18.05 20.56
CA ARG A 174 6.55 -16.69 20.95
C ARG A 174 6.49 -16.52 22.47
N TYR A 175 5.45 -17.05 23.11
CA TYR A 175 5.30 -17.05 24.56
C TYR A 175 6.48 -17.76 25.23
N PHE A 176 6.89 -18.92 24.73
CA PHE A 176 8.04 -19.64 25.28
C PHE A 176 9.33 -18.81 25.23
N ILE A 177 9.63 -18.20 24.09
CA ILE A 177 10.83 -17.36 23.92
C ILE A 177 10.78 -16.09 24.79
N THR A 178 9.61 -15.48 24.97
CA THR A 178 9.51 -14.19 25.67
C THR A 178 9.31 -14.33 27.17
N VAL A 179 8.62 -15.38 27.62
CA VAL A 179 8.18 -15.56 29.01
C VAL A 179 8.48 -16.96 29.51
N GLY A 180 7.99 -18.00 28.80
CA GLY A 180 7.94 -19.37 29.32
C GLY A 180 9.31 -19.95 29.69
N GLN A 181 10.37 -19.64 28.95
CA GLN A 181 11.73 -20.12 29.25
C GLN A 181 12.31 -19.61 30.57
N TYR A 182 11.76 -18.53 31.14
CA TYR A 182 12.21 -17.94 32.41
C TYR A 182 11.42 -18.43 33.62
N GLN A 183 10.38 -19.25 33.40
CA GLN A 183 9.48 -19.77 34.43
C GLN A 183 9.76 -21.23 34.80
N VAL A 184 10.75 -21.87 34.16
CA VAL A 184 11.06 -23.31 34.26
C VAL A 184 12.43 -23.60 34.85
#